data_AF-A0AAD2A1L7-F1
#
_entry.id   AF-A0AAD2A1L7-F1
#
_cell.length_a   1.000
_cell.length_b   1.000
_cell.length_c   1.000
_cell.angle_alpha   90.00
_cell.angle_beta   90.00
_cell.angle_gamma   90.00
#
_symmetry.space_group_name_H-M   'P 1'
#
loop_
_entity.id
_entity.type
_entity.pdbx_description
1 polymer ?
#
loop_
_entity_poly.entity_id
_entity_poly.type
_entity_poly.pdbx_seq_one_letter_code
_entity_poly.pdbx_strand_id
1 'polypeptide(L)'
;MVVYLLVNKTLSVLSHYLETARFRQFWDEAAKSRHVVDAVPGFEQAVQAYSVHVLSLTYQRVPRSVLAEAINIEGLSLDKFIEHHVANSGWAIEKSPDKGQLIILPSNEFNHPDIKKSTVDGIPLEHIARIFPILG
;
A
#
# COMPACT_ATOMS: atom_id res chain seq x y z
N MET A 1 29.39 19.08 -12.76
CA MET A 1 29.62 18.14 -11.64
C MET A 1 28.65 18.36 -10.46
N VAL A 2 28.46 19.60 -9.98
CA VAL A 2 27.53 19.91 -8.86
C VAL A 2 26.06 19.62 -9.19
N VAL A 3 25.61 19.91 -10.41
CA VAL A 3 24.23 19.62 -10.87
C VAL A 3 23.93 18.12 -10.88
N TYR A 4 24.86 17.28 -11.33
CA TYR A 4 24.70 15.81 -11.33
C TYR A 4 24.64 15.21 -9.92
N LEU A 5 25.42 15.76 -8.97
CA LEU A 5 25.41 15.30 -7.58
C LEU A 5 24.11 15.69 -6.85
N LEU A 6 23.56 16.87 -7.14
CA LEU A 6 22.27 17.29 -6.58
C LEU A 6 21.11 16.46 -7.12
N VAL A 7 21.07 16.21 -8.44
CA VAL A 7 20.07 15.34 -9.06
C VAL A 7 20.14 13.91 -8.50
N ASN A 8 21.34 13.38 -8.26
CA ASN A 8 21.53 12.05 -7.67
C ASN A 8 21.00 11.98 -6.22
N LYS A 9 21.25 13.02 -5.40
CA LYS A 9 20.73 13.08 -4.02
C LYS A 9 19.21 13.18 -3.98
N THR A 10 18.60 14.02 -4.82
CA THR A 10 17.13 14.15 -4.88
C THR A 10 16.47 12.83 -5.28
N LEU A 11 16.98 12.15 -6.31
CA LEU A 11 16.43 10.86 -6.74
C LEU A 11 16.56 9.79 -5.66
N SER A 12 17.68 9.77 -4.91
CA SER A 12 17.86 8.84 -3.79
C SER A 12 16.84 9.09 -2.67
N VAL A 13 16.55 10.36 -2.33
CA VAL A 13 15.53 10.71 -1.32
C VAL A 13 14.14 10.30 -1.78
N LEU A 14 13.79 10.57 -3.04
CA LEU A 14 12.51 10.18 -3.62
C LEU A 14 12.34 8.65 -3.63
N SER A 15 13.37 7.90 -4.03
CA SER A 15 13.38 6.42 -3.97
C SER A 15 13.12 5.93 -2.56
N HIS A 16 13.83 6.49 -1.57
CA HIS A 16 13.69 6.10 -0.17
C HIS A 16 12.27 6.29 0.36
N TYR A 17 11.58 7.37 -0.03
CA TYR A 17 10.20 7.58 0.36
C TYR A 17 9.25 6.54 -0.26
N LEU A 18 9.45 6.16 -1.52
CA LEU A 18 8.66 5.11 -2.15
C LEU A 18 8.89 3.75 -1.50
N GLU A 19 10.15 3.38 -1.27
CA GLU A 19 10.55 2.13 -0.61
C GLU A 19 9.98 1.98 0.81
N THR A 20 9.76 3.10 1.50
CA THR A 20 9.19 3.14 2.86
C THR A 20 7.70 3.48 2.89
N ALA A 21 7.04 3.47 1.73
CA ALA A 21 5.61 3.82 1.54
C ALA A 21 5.21 5.19 2.12
N ARG A 22 6.16 6.13 2.18
CA ARG A 22 5.99 7.52 2.66
C ARG A 22 5.52 8.43 1.52
N PHE A 23 4.34 8.13 0.98
CA PHE A 23 3.84 8.77 -0.24
C PHE A 23 3.63 10.28 -0.11
N ARG A 24 3.11 10.77 1.01
CA ARG A 24 2.95 12.21 1.23
C ARG A 24 4.28 12.95 1.15
N GLN A 25 5.29 12.45 1.87
CA GLN A 25 6.62 13.05 1.85
C GLN A 25 7.26 12.95 0.46
N PHE A 26 7.02 11.85 -0.27
CA PHE A 26 7.43 11.74 -1.66
C PHE A 26 6.84 12.87 -2.50
N TRP A 27 5.51 13.09 -2.44
CA TRP A 27 4.85 14.12 -3.25
C TRP A 27 5.26 15.53 -2.86
N ASP A 28 5.44 15.81 -1.56
CA ASP A 28 5.95 17.09 -1.06
C ASP A 28 7.36 17.38 -1.58
N GLU A 29 8.24 16.37 -1.63
CA GLU A 29 9.62 16.53 -2.11
C GLU A 29 9.70 16.58 -3.63
N ALA A 30 8.88 15.78 -4.32
CA ALA A 30 8.76 15.78 -5.77
C ALA A 30 8.27 17.14 -6.30
N ALA A 31 7.34 17.79 -5.60
CA ALA A 31 6.85 19.12 -5.94
C ALA A 31 7.95 20.20 -5.94
N LYS A 32 8.96 20.07 -5.05
CA LYS A 32 10.12 20.98 -5.01
C LYS A 32 11.07 20.77 -6.20
N SER A 33 11.02 19.59 -6.83
CA SER A 33 11.92 19.16 -7.90
C SER A 33 11.17 18.82 -9.19
N ARG A 34 10.11 19.59 -9.50
CA ARG A 34 9.25 19.42 -10.70
C ARG A 34 10.03 19.20 -12.00
N HIS A 35 11.12 19.94 -12.21
CA HIS A 35 11.97 19.81 -13.40
C HIS A 35 12.57 18.40 -13.62
N VAL A 36 12.75 17.60 -12.57
CA VAL A 36 13.24 16.21 -12.67
C VAL A 36 12.09 15.26 -13.01
N VAL A 37 10.93 15.49 -12.40
CA VAL A 37 9.73 14.65 -12.55
C VAL A 37 9.08 14.86 -13.91
N ASP A 38 8.90 16.12 -14.32
CA ASP A 38 8.24 16.49 -15.57
C ASP A 38 9.09 16.16 -16.81
N ALA A 39 10.41 15.91 -16.62
CA ALA A 39 11.29 15.47 -17.69
C ALA A 39 11.02 14.02 -18.14
N VAL A 40 10.28 13.24 -17.35
CA VAL A 40 9.98 11.83 -17.62
C VAL A 40 8.48 11.67 -17.87
N PRO A 41 8.05 11.51 -19.15
CA PRO A 41 6.65 11.28 -19.47
C PRO A 41 6.10 10.04 -18.76
N GLY A 42 4.93 10.15 -18.13
CA GLY A 42 4.28 9.04 -17.43
C GLY A 42 4.76 8.78 -16.01
N PHE A 43 5.72 9.57 -15.49
CA PHE A 43 6.30 9.32 -14.17
C PHE A 43 5.27 9.36 -13.03
N GLU A 44 4.42 10.39 -13.00
CA GLU A 44 3.39 10.50 -11.95
C GLU A 44 2.43 9.30 -11.99
N GLN A 45 2.01 8.87 -13.18
CA GLN A 45 1.13 7.72 -13.35
C GLN A 45 1.79 6.43 -12.88
N ALA A 46 3.08 6.26 -13.15
CA ALA A 46 3.84 5.10 -12.67
C ALA A 46 3.94 5.07 -11.15
N VAL A 47 4.18 6.22 -10.51
CA VAL A 47 4.17 6.34 -9.04
C VAL A 47 2.79 6.05 -8.47
N GLN A 48 1.72 6.60 -9.07
CA GLN A 48 0.35 6.34 -8.64
C GLN A 48 -0.01 4.85 -8.73
N ALA A 49 0.38 4.19 -9.82
CA ALA A 49 0.20 2.75 -9.98
C ALA A 49 0.98 1.95 -8.92
N TYR A 50 2.20 2.37 -8.61
CA TYR A 50 3.01 1.78 -7.53
C TYR A 50 2.34 1.98 -6.15
N SER A 51 1.89 3.18 -5.83
CA SER A 51 1.17 3.47 -4.58
C SER A 51 -0.07 2.59 -4.42
N VAL A 52 -0.88 2.46 -5.48
CA VAL A 52 -2.04 1.57 -5.52
C VAL A 52 -1.64 0.11 -5.28
N HIS A 53 -0.54 -0.34 -5.89
CA HIS A 53 -0.05 -1.70 -5.69
C HIS A 53 0.37 -1.94 -4.24
N VAL A 54 1.15 -1.04 -3.63
CA VAL A 54 1.55 -1.16 -2.21
C VAL A 54 0.33 -1.18 -1.28
N LEU A 55 -0.67 -0.33 -1.54
CA LEU A 55 -1.92 -0.33 -0.77
C LEU A 55 -2.69 -1.65 -0.96
N SER A 56 -2.72 -2.22 -2.17
CA SER A 56 -3.44 -3.48 -2.42
C SER A 56 -2.79 -4.70 -1.76
N LEU A 57 -1.51 -4.62 -1.41
CA LEU A 57 -0.83 -5.65 -0.61
C LEU A 57 -1.15 -5.54 0.89
N THR A 58 -1.50 -4.35 1.38
CA THR A 58 -1.56 -4.05 2.83
C THR A 58 -2.97 -3.77 3.34
N TYR A 59 -3.90 -3.39 2.46
CA TYR A 59 -5.28 -3.09 2.79
C TYR A 59 -6.25 -3.86 1.89
N GLN A 60 -7.23 -4.54 2.49
CA GLN A 60 -8.45 -4.89 1.77
C GLN A 60 -9.42 -3.72 1.72
N ARG A 61 -9.47 -2.91 2.79
CA ARG A 61 -10.34 -1.74 2.93
C ARG A 61 -9.48 -0.52 3.24
N VAL A 62 -9.34 0.38 2.27
CA VAL A 62 -8.54 1.60 2.42
C VAL A 62 -9.45 2.81 2.62
N PRO A 63 -9.20 3.68 3.62
CA PRO A 63 -9.91 4.96 3.72
C PRO A 63 -9.68 5.83 2.48
N ARG A 64 -10.73 6.52 2.01
CA ARG A 64 -10.63 7.42 0.86
C ARG A 64 -9.48 8.44 0.99
N SER A 65 -9.30 9.00 2.19
CA SER A 65 -8.24 9.97 2.47
C SER A 65 -6.85 9.38 2.34
N VAL A 66 -6.65 8.14 2.76
CA VAL A 66 -5.35 7.43 2.63
C VAL A 66 -5.03 7.18 1.17
N LEU A 67 -6.02 6.74 0.38
CA LEU A 67 -5.85 6.58 -1.07
C LEU A 67 -5.50 7.93 -1.72
N ALA A 68 -6.27 8.98 -1.42
CA ALA A 68 -6.08 10.33 -1.95
C ALA A 68 -4.65 10.85 -1.72
N GLU A 69 -4.16 10.71 -0.49
CA GLU A 69 -2.81 11.11 -0.10
C GLU A 69 -1.75 10.28 -0.83
N ALA A 70 -1.95 8.97 -0.98
CA ALA A 70 -0.98 8.08 -1.58
C ALA A 70 -0.78 8.33 -3.09
N ILE A 71 -1.85 8.68 -3.81
CA ILE A 71 -1.80 8.96 -5.26
C ILE A 71 -1.74 10.45 -5.59
N ASN A 72 -1.85 11.32 -4.58
CA ASN A 72 -1.89 12.78 -4.72
C ASN A 72 -2.98 13.27 -5.69
N ILE A 73 -4.18 12.71 -5.55
CA ILE A 73 -5.37 13.10 -6.32
C ILE A 73 -6.50 13.39 -5.35
N GLU A 74 -7.19 14.51 -5.56
CA GLU A 74 -8.31 14.96 -4.73
C GLU A 74 -9.55 15.35 -5.54
N GLY A 75 -10.65 15.61 -4.83
CA GLY A 75 -11.91 16.11 -5.39
C GLY A 75 -12.49 15.22 -6.49
N LEU A 76 -13.00 15.85 -7.56
CA LEU A 76 -13.64 15.16 -8.69
C LEU A 76 -12.68 14.26 -9.46
N SER A 77 -11.39 14.56 -9.48
CA SER A 77 -10.39 13.70 -10.14
C SER A 77 -10.24 12.37 -9.39
N LEU A 78 -10.30 12.41 -8.06
CA LEU A 78 -10.28 11.20 -7.23
C LEU A 78 -11.55 10.38 -7.43
N ASP A 79 -12.71 11.03 -7.55
CA ASP A 79 -13.97 10.32 -7.86
C ASP A 79 -13.86 9.54 -9.17
N LYS A 80 -13.40 10.20 -10.24
CA LYS A 80 -13.19 9.56 -11.55
C LYS A 80 -12.17 8.42 -11.49
N PHE A 81 -11.08 8.60 -10.72
CA PHE A 81 -10.07 7.57 -10.53
C PHE A 81 -10.66 6.31 -9.87
N ILE A 82 -11.43 6.50 -8.80
CA ILE A 82 -12.10 5.40 -8.09
C ILE A 82 -13.15 4.75 -8.99
N GLU A 83 -14.00 5.52 -9.67
CA GLU A 83 -15.01 5.01 -10.62
C GLU A 83 -14.38 4.15 -11.72
N HIS A 84 -13.25 4.59 -12.28
CA HIS A 84 -12.51 3.81 -13.27
C HIS A 84 -12.07 2.45 -12.72
N HIS A 85 -11.50 2.40 -11.51
CA HIS A 85 -11.06 1.14 -10.92
C HIS A 85 -12.23 0.25 -10.44
N VAL A 86 -13.35 0.83 -10.04
CA VAL A 86 -14.58 0.07 -9.78
C VAL A 86 -15.06 -0.62 -11.06
N ALA A 87 -15.07 0.10 -12.18
CA ALA A 87 -15.51 -0.45 -13.46
C ALA A 87 -14.53 -1.47 -14.08
N ASN A 88 -13.22 -1.31 -13.86
CA ASN A 88 -12.20 -2.02 -14.63
C ASN A 88 -11.24 -2.89 -13.80
N SER A 89 -11.24 -2.77 -12.46
CA SER A 89 -10.22 -3.38 -11.60
C SER A 89 -10.79 -4.10 -10.39
N GLY A 90 -12.11 -4.31 -10.33
CA GLY A 90 -12.76 -5.06 -9.25
C GLY A 90 -12.77 -4.35 -7.89
N TRP A 91 -12.61 -3.03 -7.88
CA TRP A 91 -12.77 -2.24 -6.65
C TRP A 91 -14.25 -2.12 -6.28
N ALA A 92 -14.54 -1.92 -4.99
CA ALA A 92 -15.87 -1.57 -4.53
C ALA A 92 -15.83 -0.41 -3.54
N ILE A 93 -16.98 0.22 -3.29
CA ILE A 93 -17.12 1.35 -2.37
C ILE A 93 -18.04 0.94 -1.24
N GLU A 94 -17.58 1.13 0.00
CA GLU A 94 -18.37 0.94 1.21
C GLU A 94 -18.58 2.29 1.89
N LYS A 95 -19.83 2.68 2.11
CA LYS A 95 -20.17 3.88 2.87
C LYS A 95 -20.47 3.47 4.30
N SER A 96 -19.61 3.86 5.24
CA SER A 96 -19.85 3.67 6.66
C SER A 96 -20.41 4.96 7.26
N PRO A 97 -21.51 4.91 8.04
CA PRO A 97 -22.03 6.06 8.77
C PRO A 97 -20.98 6.72 9.69
N ASP A 98 -20.07 5.91 10.25
CA ASP A 98 -19.12 6.35 11.28
C ASP A 98 -17.68 6.52 10.77
N LYS A 99 -17.30 5.79 9.71
CA LYS A 99 -15.92 5.76 9.20
C LYS A 99 -15.73 6.45 7.84
N GLY A 100 -16.76 7.13 7.35
CA GLY A 100 -16.75 7.77 6.03
C GLY A 100 -16.74 6.74 4.89
N GLN A 101 -16.16 7.12 3.74
CA GLN A 101 -16.07 6.28 2.56
C GLN A 101 -14.81 5.40 2.59
N LEU A 102 -15.00 4.09 2.49
CA LEU A 102 -13.95 3.08 2.36
C LEU A 102 -13.95 2.54 0.93
N ILE A 103 -12.75 2.29 0.39
CA ILE A 103 -12.53 1.68 -0.91
C ILE A 103 -12.07 0.25 -0.63
N ILE A 104 -12.80 -0.72 -1.18
CA ILE A 104 -12.48 -2.14 -1.08
C ILE A 104 -11.62 -2.51 -2.29
N LEU A 105 -10.40 -2.96 -2.03
CA LEU A 105 -9.47 -3.45 -3.05
C LEU A 105 -9.69 -4.96 -3.28
N PRO A 106 -9.40 -5.48 -4.49
CA PRO A 106 -9.52 -6.91 -4.78
C PRO A 106 -8.72 -7.76 -3.79
N SER A 107 -9.35 -8.84 -3.31
CA SER A 107 -8.70 -9.75 -2.38
C SER A 107 -7.54 -10.50 -3.05
N ASN A 108 -6.42 -10.64 -2.34
CA ASN A 108 -5.25 -11.41 -2.73
C ASN A 108 -4.65 -12.11 -1.49
N GLU A 109 -3.58 -12.88 -1.70
CA GLU A 109 -2.90 -13.65 -0.63
C GLU A 109 -2.28 -12.78 0.49
N PHE A 110 -2.10 -11.48 0.25
CA PHE A 110 -1.46 -10.55 1.18
C PHE A 110 -2.48 -9.71 1.97
N ASN A 111 -3.63 -9.40 1.36
CA ASN A 111 -4.59 -8.45 1.93
C ASN A 111 -5.85 -9.10 2.52
N HIS A 112 -6.01 -10.42 2.44
CA HIS A 112 -7.07 -11.13 3.15
C HIS A 112 -6.60 -11.51 4.57
N PRO A 113 -7.37 -11.23 5.64
CA PRO A 113 -7.03 -11.67 6.98
C PRO A 113 -7.31 -13.17 7.11
N ASP A 114 -6.45 -14.00 6.53
CA ASP A 114 -6.45 -15.43 6.82
C ASP A 114 -5.75 -15.65 8.15
N ILE A 115 -6.51 -16.15 9.14
CA ILE A 115 -5.91 -16.85 10.25
C ILE A 115 -5.25 -18.08 9.62
N LYS A 116 -3.94 -18.02 9.37
CA LYS A 116 -3.13 -19.21 9.15
C LYS A 116 -3.26 -20.02 10.44
N LYS A 117 -4.25 -20.91 10.51
CA LYS A 117 -4.32 -21.94 11.54
C LYS A 117 -2.95 -22.58 11.50
N SER A 118 -2.18 -22.45 12.57
CA SER A 118 -0.89 -23.08 12.66
C SER A 118 -1.12 -24.56 12.42
N THR A 119 -0.69 -25.06 11.25
CA THR A 119 -0.47 -26.49 11.01
C THR A 119 0.89 -26.89 11.59
N VAL A 120 1.39 -26.17 12.61
CA VAL A 120 2.20 -26.86 13.60
C VAL A 120 1.22 -27.84 14.21
N ASP A 121 1.42 -29.13 13.89
CA ASP A 121 0.92 -30.23 14.68
C ASP A 121 1.41 -30.01 16.11
N GLY A 122 0.70 -29.17 16.85
CA GLY A 122 0.93 -28.95 18.25
C GLY A 122 0.64 -30.28 18.89
N ILE A 123 1.69 -30.97 19.31
CA ILE A 123 1.56 -32.24 20.03
C ILE A 123 0.66 -31.94 21.23
N PRO A 124 -0.55 -32.50 21.29
CA PRO A 124 -1.47 -32.21 22.38
C PRO A 124 -0.83 -32.58 23.72
N LEU A 125 -1.15 -31.85 24.79
CA LEU A 125 -0.55 -32.08 26.10
C LEU A 125 -0.74 -33.53 26.55
N GLU A 126 -1.86 -34.16 26.18
CA GLU A 126 -2.14 -35.58 26.45
C GLU A 126 -1.11 -36.55 25.82
N HIS A 127 -0.49 -36.18 24.70
CA HIS A 127 0.57 -36.99 24.07
C HIS A 127 1.89 -36.84 24.83
N ILE A 128 2.19 -35.64 25.35
CA ILE A 128 3.39 -35.40 26.18
C ILE A 128 3.21 -36.02 27.57
N ALA A 129 2.01 -35.90 28.16
CA ALA A 129 1.61 -36.44 29.47
C ALA A 129 1.91 -37.94 29.62
N ARG A 130 1.75 -38.71 28.53
CA ARG A 130 2.01 -40.15 28.50
C ARG A 130 3.49 -40.53 28.59
N ILE A 131 4.40 -39.59 28.29
CA ILE A 131 5.85 -39.83 28.30
C ILE A 131 6.43 -39.55 29.69
N PHE A 132 5.82 -38.65 30.48
CA PHE A 132 6.31 -38.29 31.82
C PHE A 132 6.52 -39.50 32.76
N PRO A 133 5.61 -40.48 32.86
CA PRO A 133 5.81 -41.65 33.73
C PRO A 133 6.97 -42.57 33.32
N ILE A 134 7.47 -42.43 32.09
CA ILE A 134 8.58 -43.23 31.56
C ILE A 134 9.92 -42.50 31.79
N LEU A 135 9.88 -41.19 32.01
CA LEU A 135 11.05 -40.32 32.16
C LEU A 135 11.48 -40.08 33.62
N GLY A 136 10.72 -40.57 34.62
CA GLY A 136 11.06 -40.50 36.04
C GLY A 136 9.86 -40.54 36.95
#